data_AF-A0A0V0YT04-F1
#
_entry.id   AF-A0A0V0YT04-F1
#
_cell.length_a   1.000
_cell.length_b   1.000
_cell.length_c   1.000
_cell.angle_alpha   90.00
_cell.angle_beta   90.00
_cell.angle_gamma   90.00
#
_symmetry.space_group_name_H-M   'P 1'
#
loop_
_entity.id
_entity.type
_entity.pdbx_description
1 polymer ?
#
loop_
_entity_poly.entity_id
_entity_poly.type
_entity_poly.pdbx_seq_one_letter_code
_entity_poly.pdbx_strand_id
1 'polypeptide(L)' 'LRSCLSGAALKAIEGITVCAENYPEVVQTLHNRFHRVPEVVESHVLKVVSLKECSDDGAADLTRLHDD' A
#
# COMPACT_ATOMS: atom_id res chain seq x y z
N LEU A 1 15.53 0.22 -19.85
CA LEU A 1 14.95 0.76 -18.60
C LEU A 1 13.85 1.79 -18.87
N ARG A 2 14.12 2.97 -19.44
CA ARG A 2 13.08 4.01 -19.68
C ARG A 2 11.87 3.50 -20.47
N SER A 3 12.10 2.64 -21.47
CA SER A 3 11.04 2.00 -22.26
C SER A 3 10.08 1.13 -21.44
N CYS A 4 10.51 0.67 -20.26
CA CYS A 4 9.71 -0.18 -19.38
C CYS A 4 8.97 0.64 -18.30
N LEU A 5 9.12 1.96 -18.28
CA LEU A 5 8.53 2.83 -17.27
C LEU A 5 7.46 3.72 -17.91
N SER A 6 6.36 3.91 -17.19
CA SER A 6 5.26 4.77 -17.61
C SER A 6 4.71 5.56 -16.42
N GLY A 7 3.94 6.61 -16.71
CA GLY A 7 3.23 7.40 -15.71
C GLY A 7 4.12 7.87 -14.55
N ALA A 8 3.69 7.56 -13.32
CA ALA A 8 4.38 7.98 -12.10
C ALA A 8 5.80 7.44 -11.98
N ALA A 9 6.08 6.23 -12.50
CA ALA A 9 7.41 5.64 -12.45
C ALA A 9 8.38 6.35 -13.41
N LEU A 10 7.91 6.71 -14.61
CA LEU A 10 8.69 7.51 -15.54
C LEU A 10 8.95 8.92 -14.99
N LYS A 11 7.94 9.53 -14.38
CA LYS A 11 8.07 10.84 -13.72
C LYS A 11 9.01 10.82 -12.52
N ALA A 12 9.10 9.69 -11.80
CA ALA A 12 9.98 9.56 -10.64
C ALA A 12 11.48 9.65 -10.99
N ILE A 13 11.83 9.35 -12.24
CA ILE A 13 13.22 9.35 -12.72
C ILE A 13 13.45 10.46 -13.75
N GLU A 14 12.52 11.41 -13.84
CA GLU A 14 12.65 12.59 -14.70
C GLU A 14 13.79 13.47 -14.21
N GLY A 15 14.69 13.88 -15.12
CA GLY A 15 15.91 14.59 -14.76
C GLY A 15 17.11 13.71 -14.40
N ILE A 16 16.91 12.40 -14.22
CA ILE A 16 18.02 11.44 -14.05
C ILE A 16 18.40 10.90 -15.43
N THR A 17 19.65 11.12 -15.84
CA THR A 17 20.22 10.46 -17.02
C THR A 17 20.20 8.95 -16.78
N VAL A 18 19.92 8.14 -17.80
CA VAL A 18 19.92 6.68 -17.65
C VAL A 18 21.08 6.09 -18.45
N CYS A 19 22.16 5.75 -17.75
CA CYS A 19 23.36 5.07 -18.23
C CYS A 19 23.83 4.03 -17.19
N ALA A 20 24.96 3.37 -17.41
CA ALA A 20 25.41 2.28 -16.55
C ALA A 20 25.79 2.77 -15.14
N GLU A 21 26.37 3.96 -15.05
CA GLU A 21 26.94 4.54 -13.84
C GLU A 21 25.85 4.99 -12.85
N ASN A 22 24.71 5.47 -13.35
CA ASN A 22 23.59 5.97 -12.54
C ASN A 22 22.43 4.96 -12.44
N TYR A 23 22.56 3.78 -13.04
CA TYR A 23 21.55 2.72 -12.91
C TYR A 23 21.21 2.39 -11.45
N PRO A 24 22.18 2.29 -10.51
CA PRO A 24 21.86 2.05 -9.10
C PRO A 24 20.99 3.15 -8.48
N GLU A 25 21.24 4.41 -8.81
CA GLU A 25 20.47 5.55 -8.32
C GLU A 25 19.03 5.52 -8.85
N VAL A 26 18.85 5.18 -10.12
CA VAL A 26 17.52 5.03 -10.73
C VAL A 26 16.75 3.90 -10.05
N VAL A 27 17.38 2.75 -9.82
CA VAL A 27 16.76 1.61 -9.13
C VAL A 27 16.39 1.99 -7.69
N GLN A 28 17.27 2.65 -6.96
CA GLN A 28 17.01 3.07 -5.58
C GLN A 28 15.84 4.06 -5.51
N THR A 29 15.78 5.01 -6.45
CA THR A 29 14.69 5.99 -6.54
C THR A 29 13.33 5.31 -6.75
N LEU A 30 13.28 4.33 -7.66
CA LEU A 30 12.07 3.54 -7.91
C LEU A 30 11.72 2.67 -6.70
N HIS A 31 12.70 2.02 -6.08
CA HIS A 31 12.49 1.18 -4.91
C HIS A 31 11.92 1.96 -3.74
N ASN A 32 12.53 3.09 -3.36
CA ASN A 32 12.06 3.92 -2.25
C ASN A 32 10.64 4.44 -2.46
N ARG A 33 10.28 4.73 -3.71
CA ARG A 33 8.97 5.30 -4.02
C ARG A 33 7.85 4.26 -4.08
N PHE A 34 8.12 3.08 -4.63
CA PHE A 34 7.08 2.09 -4.96
C PHE A 34 7.14 0.81 -4.13
N HIS A 35 8.30 0.49 -3.55
CA HIS A 35 8.50 -0.73 -2.76
C HIS A 35 8.28 -0.48 -1.26
N ARG A 36 7.11 0.10 -0.92
CA ARG A 36 6.72 0.47 0.45
C ARG A 36 5.81 -0.56 1.12
N VAL A 37 6.04 -1.84 0.82
CA VAL A 37 5.21 -2.95 1.32
C VAL A 37 5.17 -2.97 2.86
N PRO A 38 6.29 -2.82 3.59
CA PRO A 38 6.28 -2.82 5.05
C PRO A 38 5.39 -1.72 5.64
N GLU A 39 5.47 -0.50 5.12
CA GLU A 39 4.70 0.63 5.67
C GLU A 39 3.21 0.52 5.35
N VAL A 40 2.85 -0.04 4.20
CA VAL A 40 1.44 -0.33 3.87
C VAL A 40 0.88 -1.41 4.80
N VAL A 41 1.65 -2.47 5.04
CA VAL A 41 1.26 -3.54 5.97
C VAL A 41 1.11 -2.99 7.38
N GLU A 42 2.09 -2.23 7.87
CA GLU A 42 2.04 -1.61 9.20
C GLU A 42 0.82 -0.69 9.34
N SER A 43 0.58 0.19 8.35
CA SER A 43 -0.60 1.07 8.34
C SER A 43 -1.91 0.29 8.38
N HIS A 44 -1.98 -0.85 7.68
CA HIS A 44 -3.16 -1.70 7.68
C HIS A 44 -3.35 -2.42 9.01
N VAL A 45 -2.28 -3.01 9.57
CA VAL A 45 -2.29 -3.64 10.89
C VAL A 45 -2.73 -2.63 11.96
N LEU A 46 -2.17 -1.42 11.94
CA LEU A 46 -2.56 -0.33 12.85
C LEU A 46 -4.05 0.01 12.75
N LYS A 47 -4.60 0.07 11.53
CA LYS A 47 -6.03 0.28 11.35
C LYS A 47 -6.84 -0.85 11.98
N VAL A 48 -6.47 -2.11 11.72
CA VAL A 48 -7.18 -3.28 12.25
C VAL A 48 -7.16 -3.31 13.79
N VAL A 49 -6.00 -3.11 14.42
CA VAL A 49 -5.91 -3.11 15.89
C VAL A 49 -6.58 -1.90 16.53
N SER A 50 -6.76 -0.81 15.79
CA SER A 50 -7.46 0.39 16.26
C SER A 50 -8.96 0.36 15.98
N LEU A 51 -9.48 -0.70 15.32
CA LEU A 51 -10.91 -0.85 15.15
C LEU A 51 -11.53 -1.09 16.54
N LYS A 52 -12.52 -0.28 16.88
CA LYS A 52 -13.38 -0.53 18.04
C LYS A 52 -14.04 -1.90 17.85
N GLU A 53 -14.13 -2.67 18.92
CA GLU A 53 -14.90 -3.92 18.92
C GLU A 53 -16.29 -3.64 18.33
N CYS A 54 -16.65 -4.41 17.30
CA CYS A 54 -18.03 -4.40 16.81
C CYS A 54 -18.91 -4.82 17.98
N SER A 55 -19.84 -3.94 18.39
CA SER A 55 -20.78 -4.25 19.46
C SER A 55 -21.61 -5.47 19.05
N ASP A 56 -21.78 -6.41 19.96
CA ASP A 56 -22.59 -7.63 19.78
C ASP A 56 -24.10 -7.33 19.72
N ASP A 57 -24.48 -6.04 19.70
CA ASP A 57 -25.87 -5.57 19.62
C ASP A 57 -26.65 -6.19 18.44
N GLY A 58 -25.95 -6.59 17.36
CA GLY A 58 -26.57 -7.28 16.23
C GLY A 58 -26.87 -8.77 16.48
N ALA A 59 -26.18 -9.44 17.40
CA ALA A 59 -26.37 -10.87 17.67
C ALA A 59 -27.69 -11.15 18.39
N ALA A 60 -28.09 -10.27 19.32
CA ALA A 60 -29.39 -10.33 19.99
C ALA A 60 -30.56 -10.08 19.01
N ASP A 61 -30.40 -9.15 18.07
CA ASP A 61 -31.41 -8.88 17.03
C ASP A 61 -31.52 -10.04 16.02
N LEU A 62 -30.41 -10.72 15.71
CA LEU A 62 -30.38 -11.92 14.86
C LEU A 62 -31.07 -13.12 15.53
N THR A 63 -30.89 -13.33 16.84
CA THR A 63 -31.57 -14.42 17.56
C THR A 63 -33.08 -14.19 17.57
N ARG A 64 -33.52 -12.94 17.71
CA ARG A 64 -34.95 -12.60 17.75
C ARG A 64 -35.70 -12.82 16.43
N LEU A 65 -35.02 -12.79 15.28
CA LEU A 65 -35.66 -12.99 13.98
C LEU A 65 -35.92 -14.48 13.66
N HIS A 66 -35.30 -15.41 14.39
CA HIS A 66 -35.41 -16.85 14.14
C HIS A 66 -36.38 -17.57 15.09
N ASP A 67 -36.94 -16.86 16.06
CA ASP A 67 -37.87 -17.39 17.07
C ASP A 67 -39.36 -17.07 16.76
N ASP A 68 -39.66 -16.46 15.60
CA ASP A 68 -41.02 -16.27 15.04
C ASP A 68 -41.37 -17.34 13.98
#